data_AF-A0A3E3DZL3-F1
#
_entry.id   AF-A0A3E3DZL3-F1
#
_cell.length_a   1.000
_cell.length_b   1.000
_cell.length_c   1.000
_cell.angle_alpha   90.00
_cell.angle_beta   90.00
_cell.angle_gamma   90.00
#
_symmetry.space_group_name_H-M   'P 1'
#
loop_
_entity.id
_entity.type
_entity.pdbx_description
1 polymer ?
#
loop_
_entity_poly.entity_id
_entity_poly.type
_entity_poly.pdbx_seq_one_letter_code
_entity_poly.pdbx_strand_id
1 'polypeptide(L)'
;MNKSVYKTVCLNDLIYKLKLSNDDIQKILAEFSCPLNKDVEYFLKLKAIDFEKVNLARTYLVYAINNNDSKLCGVYSLASGHLVLDSKISRAQKKKFFGTTYSFGRHINTHLIGQLSKNYHNNYNQSLNSTKKLM
;
A
#
# COMPACT_ATOMS: atom_id res chain seq x y z
N MET A 1 -21.97 -20.47 2.98
CA MET A 1 -20.82 -19.66 2.53
C MET A 1 -20.17 -19.02 3.75
N ASN A 2 -19.01 -19.51 4.19
CA ASN A 2 -18.31 -18.90 5.32
C ASN A 2 -17.76 -17.54 4.89
N LYS A 3 -18.19 -16.47 5.58
CA LYS A 3 -17.85 -15.09 5.24
C LYS A 3 -16.42 -14.80 5.71
N SER A 4 -15.48 -14.68 4.78
CA SER A 4 -14.11 -14.25 5.10
C SER A 4 -14.11 -12.83 5.65
N VAL A 5 -13.49 -12.64 6.81
CA VAL A 5 -13.30 -11.31 7.42
C VAL A 5 -11.92 -10.82 7.03
N TYR A 6 -11.84 -9.61 6.48
CA TYR A 6 -10.58 -8.97 6.16
C TYR A 6 -10.16 -8.04 7.29
N LYS A 7 -8.90 -8.12 7.71
CA LYS A 7 -8.30 -7.21 8.68
C LYS A 7 -7.01 -6.63 8.12
N THR A 8 -6.75 -5.37 8.45
CA THR A 8 -5.51 -4.69 8.08
C THR A 8 -4.61 -4.56 9.29
N VAL A 9 -3.31 -4.80 9.09
CA VAL A 9 -2.27 -4.64 10.10
C VAL A 9 -1.25 -3.64 9.57
N CYS A 10 -0.95 -2.62 10.37
CA CYS A 10 0.05 -1.61 10.01
C CYS A 10 1.46 -2.18 10.25
N LEU A 11 2.35 -2.09 9.27
CA LEU A 11 3.74 -2.52 9.41
C LEU A 11 4.45 -1.74 10.53
N ASN A 12 4.12 -0.46 10.69
CA ASN A 12 4.60 0.36 11.80
C ASN A 12 4.27 -0.25 13.18
N ASP A 13 3.06 -0.79 13.33
CA ASP A 13 2.63 -1.40 14.59
C ASP A 13 3.42 -2.67 14.91
N LEU A 14 3.77 -3.45 13.88
CA LEU A 14 4.67 -4.60 14.04
C LEU A 14 6.05 -4.19 14.58
N ILE A 15 6.59 -3.07 14.06
CA ILE A 15 7.90 -2.56 14.44
C ILE A 15 7.88 -1.95 15.86
N TYR A 16 6.93 -1.05 16.14
CA TYR A 16 7.02 -0.19 17.34
C TYR A 16 6.09 -0.63 18.49
N LYS A 17 4.91 -1.18 18.19
CA LYS A 17 3.98 -1.66 19.23
C LYS A 17 4.32 -3.08 19.66
N LEU A 18 4.48 -3.98 18.69
CA LEU A 18 4.82 -5.38 18.96
C LEU A 18 6.32 -5.63 19.11
N LYS A 19 7.16 -4.65 18.74
CA LYS A 19 8.64 -4.70 18.88
C LYS A 19 9.27 -5.95 18.26
N LEU A 20 8.74 -6.38 17.11
CA LEU A 20 9.31 -7.50 16.36
C LEU A 20 10.68 -7.13 15.78
N SER A 21 11.55 -8.13 15.66
CA SER A 21 12.85 -7.95 15.00
C SER A 21 12.65 -7.72 13.48
N ASN A 22 13.62 -7.07 12.83
CA ASN A 22 13.55 -6.90 11.37
C ASN A 22 13.49 -8.26 10.66
N ASP A 23 14.20 -9.27 11.16
CA ASP A 23 14.23 -10.61 10.58
C ASP A 23 12.87 -11.31 10.65
N ASP A 24 12.15 -11.17 11.77
CA ASP A 24 10.82 -11.76 11.92
C ASP A 24 9.79 -11.07 11.03
N ILE A 25 9.87 -9.75 10.93
CA ILE A 25 9.05 -8.99 9.98
C ILE A 25 9.38 -9.41 8.55
N GLN A 26 10.66 -9.60 8.23
CA GLN A 26 11.08 -9.99 6.89
C GLN A 26 10.61 -11.39 6.51
N LYS A 27 10.51 -12.33 7.47
CA LYS A 27 9.86 -13.63 7.26
C LYS A 27 8.38 -13.47 6.89
N ILE A 28 7.64 -12.61 7.60
CA ILE A 28 6.23 -12.32 7.28
C ILE A 28 6.11 -11.73 5.86
N LEU A 29 6.96 -10.76 5.51
CA LEU A 29 6.95 -10.12 4.20
C LEU A 29 7.41 -11.07 3.08
N ALA A 30 8.22 -12.07 3.39
CA ALA A 30 8.68 -13.07 2.42
C ALA A 30 7.54 -13.96 1.90
N GLU A 31 6.47 -14.17 2.69
CA GLU A 31 5.27 -14.92 2.29
C GLU A 31 4.45 -14.23 1.19
N PHE A 32 4.72 -12.95 0.94
CA PHE A 32 4.08 -12.20 -0.13
C PHE A 32 4.79 -12.46 -1.47
N SER A 33 4.00 -12.77 -2.50
CA SER A 33 4.46 -12.84 -3.88
C SER A 33 3.48 -12.14 -4.81
N CYS A 34 3.99 -11.27 -5.67
CA CYS A 34 3.20 -10.58 -6.70
C CYS A 34 3.92 -10.65 -8.05
N PRO A 35 3.82 -11.78 -8.78
CA PRO A 35 4.51 -11.97 -10.05
C PRO A 35 4.03 -10.99 -11.13
N LEU A 36 2.82 -10.42 -10.99
CA LEU A 36 2.29 -9.40 -11.89
C LEU A 36 2.96 -8.04 -11.73
N ASN A 37 3.50 -7.73 -10.55
CA ASN A 37 4.24 -6.49 -10.32
C ASN A 37 5.44 -6.74 -9.40
N LYS A 38 6.58 -7.04 -10.03
CA LYS A 38 7.85 -7.29 -9.35
C LYS A 38 8.35 -6.08 -8.55
N ASP A 39 8.00 -4.85 -8.96
CA ASP A 39 8.42 -3.65 -8.24
C ASP A 39 7.74 -3.55 -6.88
N VAL A 40 6.47 -3.98 -6.78
CA VAL A 40 5.76 -4.04 -5.49
C VAL A 40 6.36 -5.10 -4.59
N GLU A 41 6.67 -6.28 -5.14
CA GLU A 41 7.32 -7.34 -4.38
C GLU A 41 8.72 -6.92 -3.89
N TYR A 42 9.51 -6.28 -4.76
CA TYR A 42 10.81 -5.70 -4.41
C TYR A 42 10.67 -4.65 -3.30
N PHE A 43 9.75 -3.69 -3.47
CA PHE A 43 9.48 -2.66 -2.47
C PHE A 43 9.12 -3.27 -1.12
N LEU A 44 8.17 -4.21 -1.10
CA LEU A 44 7.70 -4.81 0.15
C LEU A 44 8.84 -5.56 0.86
N LYS A 45 9.63 -6.35 0.14
CA LYS A 45 10.67 -7.22 0.74
C LYS A 45 11.93 -6.48 1.15
N LEU A 46 12.26 -5.38 0.48
CA LEU A 46 13.56 -4.71 0.63
C LEU A 46 13.49 -3.25 1.09
N LYS A 47 12.36 -2.56 0.96
CA LYS A 47 12.25 -1.11 1.23
C LYS A 47 11.20 -0.74 2.26
N ALA A 48 10.13 -1.53 2.41
CA ALA A 48 8.99 -1.16 3.24
C ALA A 48 9.37 -0.89 4.71
N ILE A 49 10.27 -1.69 5.30
CA ILE A 49 10.73 -1.50 6.68
C ILE A 49 11.49 -0.17 6.83
N ASP A 50 12.41 0.12 5.92
CA ASP A 50 13.19 1.36 5.97
C ASP A 50 12.29 2.58 5.78
N PHE A 51 11.35 2.50 4.85
CA PHE A 51 10.39 3.57 4.58
C PHE A 51 9.49 3.85 5.79
N GLU A 52 9.11 2.82 6.55
CA GLU A 52 8.39 2.97 7.82
C GLU A 52 9.22 3.65 8.90
N LYS A 53 10.51 3.29 9.02
CA LYS A 53 11.44 3.86 10.01
C LYS A 53 11.67 5.35 9.80
N VAL A 54 11.78 5.79 8.55
CA VAL A 54 11.97 7.20 8.21
C VAL A 54 10.67 7.96 7.90
N ASN A 55 9.51 7.35 8.17
CA ASN A 55 8.18 7.93 7.91
C ASN A 55 7.97 8.39 6.46
N LEU A 56 8.62 7.75 5.48
CA LEU A 56 8.41 8.03 4.06
C LEU A 56 7.10 7.41 3.55
N ALA A 57 6.72 6.25 4.09
CA ALA A 57 5.47 5.59 3.75
C ALA A 57 4.93 4.76 4.93
N ARG A 58 3.61 4.58 4.95
CA ARG A 58 2.87 3.67 5.82
C ARG A 58 2.37 2.48 5.03
N THR A 59 2.85 1.30 5.36
CA THR A 59 2.50 0.05 4.67
C THR A 59 1.53 -0.77 5.51
N TYR A 60 0.47 -1.25 4.87
CA TYR A 60 -0.59 -2.02 5.49
C TYR A 60 -0.67 -3.40 4.85
N LEU A 61 -0.66 -4.41 5.71
CA LEU A 61 -0.79 -5.82 5.36
C LEU A 61 -2.26 -6.23 5.53
N VAL A 62 -2.84 -6.81 4.47
CA VAL A 62 -4.25 -7.24 4.46
C VAL A 62 -4.32 -8.74 4.69
N TYR A 63 -4.96 -9.16 5.77
CA TYR A 63 -5.16 -10.55 6.12
C TYR A 63 -6.62 -10.97 5.89
N ALA A 64 -6.82 -12.09 5.21
CA ALA A 64 -8.09 -12.80 5.17
C ALA A 64 -8.13 -13.81 6.33
N ILE A 65 -9.18 -13.74 7.16
CA ILE A 65 -9.36 -14.59 8.34
C ILE A 65 -10.51 -15.56 8.07
N ASN A 66 -10.24 -16.86 8.15
CA ASN A 66 -11.20 -17.96 7.97
C ASN A 66 -10.98 -19.05 9.02
N ASN A 67 -11.97 -19.30 9.88
CA ASN A 67 -12.04 -20.48 10.77
C ASN A 67 -10.69 -20.89 11.41
N ASN A 68 -9.97 -19.92 12.00
CA ASN A 68 -8.64 -20.00 12.65
C ASN A 68 -7.39 -19.83 11.78
N ASP A 69 -7.51 -19.72 10.47
CA ASP A 69 -6.39 -19.36 9.60
C ASP A 69 -6.40 -17.87 9.25
N SER A 70 -5.24 -17.21 9.37
CA SER A 70 -5.00 -15.87 8.82
C SER A 70 -4.03 -15.94 7.66
N LYS A 71 -4.43 -15.42 6.50
CA LYS A 71 -3.59 -15.44 5.29
C LYS A 71 -3.35 -14.04 4.77
N LEU A 72 -2.10 -13.68 4.54
CA LEU A 72 -1.72 -12.42 3.91
C LEU A 72 -2.18 -12.44 2.45
N CYS A 73 -3.23 -11.69 2.14
CA CYS A 73 -3.89 -11.73 0.83
C CYS A 73 -3.59 -10.49 -0.03
N GLY A 74 -3.08 -9.42 0.58
CA GLY A 74 -2.64 -8.24 -0.16
C GLY A 74 -1.90 -7.23 0.69
N VAL A 75 -1.35 -6.23 0.03
CA VAL A 75 -0.67 -5.09 0.66
C VAL A 75 -1.04 -3.80 -0.06
N TYR A 76 -1.06 -2.70 0.68
CA TYR A 76 -1.08 -1.35 0.13
C TYR A 76 -0.19 -0.44 0.97
N SER A 77 0.33 0.62 0.36
CA SER A 77 1.17 1.59 1.05
C SER A 77 0.65 3.00 0.82
N LEU A 78 0.79 3.88 1.79
CA LEU A 78 0.43 5.28 1.72
C LEU A 78 1.69 6.09 1.97
N ALA A 79 2.16 6.84 0.99
CA ALA A 79 3.31 7.71 1.12
C ALA A 79 2.88 9.18 1.03
N SER A 80 3.49 10.04 1.82
CA SER A 80 3.29 11.48 1.71
C SER A 80 4.27 12.02 0.66
N GLY A 81 3.73 12.45 -0.47
CA GLY A 81 4.49 13.09 -1.54
C GLY A 81 4.24 14.59 -1.60
N HIS A 82 5.14 15.33 -2.23
CA HIS A 82 4.87 16.70 -2.65
C HIS A 82 4.95 16.78 -4.17
N LEU A 83 3.91 17.28 -4.81
CA LEU A 83 3.89 17.52 -6.24
C LEU A 83 4.28 18.97 -6.49
N VAL A 84 5.35 19.17 -7.25
CA VAL A 84 5.78 20.50 -7.68
C VAL A 84 5.13 20.82 -9.01
N LEU A 85 4.27 21.83 -9.04
CA LEU A 85 3.64 22.28 -10.26
C LEU A 85 4.61 23.11 -11.11
N ASP A 86 4.73 22.75 -12.38
CA ASP A 86 5.41 23.60 -13.35
C ASP A 86 4.64 24.93 -13.51
N SER A 87 5.40 26.03 -13.55
CA SER A 87 4.92 27.36 -13.92
C SER A 87 4.18 27.40 -15.26
N LYS A 88 4.42 26.44 -16.16
CA LYS A 88 3.83 26.41 -17.51
C LYS A 88 2.40 25.87 -17.59
N ILE A 89 1.81 25.41 -16.47
CA ILE A 89 0.44 24.86 -16.48
C ILE A 89 -0.59 25.96 -16.75
N SER A 90 -1.44 25.77 -17.76
CA SER A 90 -2.43 26.76 -18.19
C SER A 90 -3.59 26.90 -17.19
N ARG A 91 -4.30 28.03 -17.22
CA ARG A 91 -5.47 28.27 -16.34
C ARG A 91 -6.57 27.22 -16.51
N ALA A 92 -6.80 26.73 -17.73
CA ALA A 92 -7.78 25.68 -18.01
C ALA A 92 -7.37 24.33 -17.38
N GLN A 93 -6.08 23.99 -17.44
CA GLN A 93 -5.54 22.79 -16.79
C GLN A 93 -5.68 22.89 -15.27
N LYS A 94 -5.34 24.03 -14.66
CA LYS A 94 -5.51 24.23 -13.20
C LYS A 94 -6.96 24.04 -12.76
N LYS A 95 -7.92 24.61 -13.49
CA LYS A 95 -9.35 24.45 -13.21
C LYS A 95 -9.80 22.98 -13.31
N LYS A 96 -9.26 22.22 -14.27
CA LYS A 96 -9.59 20.80 -14.46
C LYS A 96 -9.01 19.89 -13.37
N PHE A 97 -7.77 20.15 -12.93
CA PHE A 97 -7.09 19.32 -11.93
C PHE A 97 -7.47 19.66 -10.49
N PHE A 98 -7.63 20.95 -10.18
CA PHE A 98 -7.83 21.43 -8.80
C PHE A 98 -9.25 21.91 -8.51
N GLY A 99 -10.12 21.97 -9.52
CA GLY A 99 -11.49 22.46 -9.37
C GLY A 99 -11.59 23.96 -9.05
N THR A 100 -10.46 24.66 -8.95
CA THR A 100 -10.41 26.09 -8.64
C THR A 100 -9.44 26.83 -9.56
N THR A 101 -9.64 28.15 -9.66
CA THR A 101 -8.75 29.07 -10.39
C THR A 101 -7.84 29.86 -9.46
N TYR A 102 -7.89 29.60 -8.15
CA TYR A 102 -7.04 30.30 -7.17
C TYR A 102 -5.57 29.93 -7.36
N SER A 103 -4.69 30.87 -7.05
CA SER A 103 -3.25 30.64 -7.06
C SER A 103 -2.85 29.67 -5.94
N PHE A 104 -2.81 28.38 -6.24
CA PHE A 104 -2.10 27.42 -5.39
C PHE A 104 -0.60 27.71 -5.45
N GLY A 105 0.08 27.59 -4.30
CA GLY A 105 1.54 27.57 -4.24
C GLY A 105 2.11 26.46 -5.13
N ARG A 106 3.38 26.56 -5.50
CA ARG A 106 4.03 25.59 -6.41
C ARG A 106 4.08 24.18 -5.82
N HIS A 107 3.90 24.02 -4.51
CA HIS A 107 3.96 22.75 -3.80
C HIS A 107 2.56 22.32 -3.37
N ILE A 108 2.17 21.12 -3.76
CA ILE A 108 0.93 20.49 -3.34
C ILE A 108 1.29 19.26 -2.52
N ASN A 109 0.80 19.20 -1.29
CA ASN A 109 0.90 18.00 -0.47
C ASN A 109 -0.04 16.94 -1.05
N THR A 110 0.51 15.78 -1.36
CA THR A 110 -0.20 14.67 -1.98
C THR A 110 -0.02 13.41 -1.14
N HIS A 111 -1.03 12.54 -1.14
CA HIS A 111 -0.89 11.20 -0.59
C HIS A 111 -0.79 10.26 -1.78
N LEU A 112 0.40 9.69 -1.98
CA LEU A 112 0.65 8.68 -2.98
C LEU A 112 0.14 7.35 -2.43
N ILE A 113 -0.78 6.72 -3.15
CA ILE A 113 -1.24 5.37 -2.82
C ILE A 113 -0.36 4.40 -3.60
N GLY A 114 0.50 3.68 -2.89
CA GLY A 114 1.20 2.51 -3.40
C GLY A 114 0.18 1.44 -3.80
N GLN A 115 0.35 0.91 -5.01
CA GLN A 115 -0.61 0.03 -5.67
C GLN A 115 -1.07 -1.13 -4.77
N LEU A 116 -2.40 -1.30 -4.65
CA LEU A 116 -2.99 -2.46 -3.99
C LEU A 116 -2.63 -3.72 -4.79
N SER A 117 -1.82 -4.58 -4.20
CA SER A 117 -1.33 -5.79 -4.86
C SER A 117 -1.85 -7.03 -4.17
N LYS A 118 -2.43 -7.95 -4.95
CA LYS A 118 -2.89 -9.26 -4.49
C LYS A 118 -1.69 -10.17 -4.23
N ASN A 119 -1.76 -11.00 -3.21
CA ASN A 119 -0.77 -12.05 -2.96
C ASN A 119 -1.11 -13.30 -3.80
N TYR A 120 -0.22 -13.66 -4.72
CA TYR A 120 -0.36 -14.81 -5.62
C TYR A 120 0.30 -16.08 -5.08
N HIS A 121 0.95 -16.03 -3.91
CA HIS A 121 1.51 -17.22 -3.29
C HIS A 121 0.41 -18.26 -3.04
N ASN A 122 0.68 -19.52 -3.38
CA ASN A 122 -0.15 -20.69 -3.05
C ASN A 122 -1.66 -20.61 -3.43
N ASN A 123 -2.00 -20.05 -4.60
CA ASN A 123 -3.39 -19.93 -5.10
C ASN A 123 -4.35 -19.10 -4.21
N TYR A 124 -3.85 -18.26 -3.30
CA TYR A 124 -4.68 -17.42 -2.43
C TYR A 124 -5.48 -16.32 -3.14
N ASN A 125 -5.28 -16.13 -4.45
CA ASN A 125 -6.06 -15.25 -5.31
C ASN A 125 -7.56 -15.56 -5.32
N GLN A 126 -7.96 -16.80 -5.02
CA GLN A 126 -9.36 -17.23 -5.11
C GLN A 126 -10.28 -16.51 -4.10
N SER A 127 -9.77 -16.01 -2.97
CA SER A 127 -10.60 -15.28 -1.98
C SER A 127 -10.93 -13.83 -2.43
N LEU A 128 -10.04 -13.20 -3.19
CA LEU A 128 -10.19 -11.83 -3.72
C LEU A 128 -10.85 -11.77 -5.10
N ASN A 129 -11.20 -12.91 -5.71
CA ASN A 129 -11.84 -12.94 -7.03
C ASN A 129 -13.35 -12.65 -6.97
N SER A 130 -13.95 -12.60 -5.78
CA SER A 130 -15.38 -12.31 -5.63
C SER A 130 -15.71 -10.82 -5.51
N THR A 131 -14.71 -9.94 -5.43
CA THR A 131 -14.91 -8.49 -5.47
C THR A 131 -14.38 -7.96 -6.80
N LYS A 132 -15.33 -7.45 -7.61
CA LYS A 132 -15.08 -6.71 -8.86
C LYS A 132 -13.82 -5.87 -8.76
N LYS A 133 -12.95 -6.05 -9.77
CA LYS A 133 -11.94 -5.12 -10.28
C LYS A 133 -12.05 -3.73 -9.64
N LEU A 134 -11.30 -3.52 -8.56
CA LEU A 134 -11.06 -2.18 -8.01
C LEU A 134 -9.96 -1.58 -8.89
N MET A 135 -10.41 -0.83 -9.91
CA MET A 135 -9.61 0.18 -10.60
C MET A 135 -9.40 1.38 -9.68
#